data_AF-A0A6T0C4J3-F1
#
_entry.id   AF-A0A6T0C4J3-F1
#
_cell.length_a   1.000
_cell.length_b   1.000
_cell.length_c   1.000
_cell.angle_alpha   90.00
_cell.angle_beta   90.00
_cell.angle_gamma   90.00
#
_symmetry.space_group_name_H-M   'P 1'
#
loop_
_entity.id
_entity.type
_entity.pdbx_description
1 polymer ?
#
loop_
_entity_poly.entity_id
_entity_poly.type
_entity_poly.pdbx_seq_one_letter_code
_entity_poly.pdbx_strand_id
1 'polypeptide(L)'
;MKARPVLSGEEIDGVATMEAYQLTDQALALCGREGGPAFTQSKSDCRVAKVAKDCCFIIDKKESKKSTMEPFVARVFDIARPFKSPLQVGGFPIANRPTEVQNVGTMGLYLRQRKQRGEPFLQTVSDLHLLLFLGSNLLDMAVDMPVLCSKIAEGKAAELEGFQMMINCYAGID
;
A
#
# COMPACT_ATOMS: atom_id res chain seq x y z
N MET A 1 2.48 -3.34 15.44
CA MET A 1 3.76 -2.60 15.54
C MET A 1 3.51 -1.20 14.99
N LYS A 2 3.69 -0.14 15.79
CA LYS A 2 3.58 1.25 15.32
C LYS A 2 4.98 1.69 14.91
N ALA A 3 5.28 1.68 13.62
CA ALA A 3 6.54 2.23 13.12
C ALA A 3 6.44 3.76 13.13
N ARG A 4 7.48 4.44 13.63
CA ARG A 4 7.59 5.90 13.63
C ARG A 4 8.52 6.37 12.50
N PRO A 5 8.32 7.57 11.93
CA PRO A 5 9.29 8.14 11.02
C PRO A 5 10.64 8.34 11.74
N VAL A 6 11.74 8.09 11.04
CA VAL A 6 13.09 8.49 11.49
C VAL A 6 13.30 9.96 11.12
N LEU A 7 13.87 10.76 12.01
CA LEU A 7 14.34 12.11 11.70
C LEU A 7 15.83 12.08 11.34
N SER A 8 16.30 13.05 10.53
CA SER A 8 17.71 13.11 10.14
C SER A 8 18.60 13.28 11.38
N GLY A 9 19.58 12.39 11.55
CA GLY A 9 20.54 12.42 12.67
C GLY A 9 20.08 11.73 13.95
N GLU A 10 18.95 11.00 13.91
CA GLU A 10 18.45 10.26 15.05
C GLU A 10 19.18 8.92 15.26
N GLU A 11 19.53 8.59 16.51
CA GLU A 11 20.11 7.29 16.86
C GLU A 11 19.09 6.15 16.71
N ILE A 12 19.54 5.02 16.16
CA ILE A 12 18.71 3.83 16.00
C ILE A 12 18.68 3.07 17.33
N ASP A 13 17.60 3.23 18.08
CA ASP A 13 17.37 2.74 19.44
C ASP A 13 16.77 1.32 19.50
N GLY A 14 16.90 0.53 18.42
CA GLY A 14 16.31 -0.81 18.33
C GLY A 14 14.78 -0.83 18.22
N VAL A 15 14.14 0.34 18.04
CA VAL A 15 12.71 0.44 17.78
C VAL A 15 12.43 0.29 16.28
N ALA A 16 11.30 -0.31 15.94
CA ALA A 16 10.84 -0.36 14.55
C ALA A 16 10.54 1.05 14.03
N THR A 17 11.30 1.48 13.03
CA THR A 17 11.18 2.80 12.41
C THR A 17 10.93 2.67 10.90
N MET A 18 10.46 3.75 10.29
CA MET A 18 10.19 3.83 8.86
C MET A 18 10.90 5.03 8.25
N GLU A 19 11.49 4.80 7.08
CA GLU A 19 12.01 5.84 6.20
C GLU A 19 11.36 5.71 4.82
N ALA A 20 10.97 6.85 4.26
CA ALA A 20 10.37 6.91 2.93
C ALA A 20 11.36 7.58 1.97
N TYR A 21 11.54 6.96 0.81
CA TYR A 21 12.43 7.44 -0.26
C TYR A 21 11.69 7.42 -1.59
N GLN A 22 12.07 8.33 -2.47
CA GLN A 22 11.69 8.35 -3.88
C GLN A 22 12.93 8.39 -4.75
N LEU A 23 12.84 7.87 -5.97
CA LEU A 23 13.91 8.00 -6.97
C LEU A 23 13.93 9.43 -7.49
N THR A 24 15.13 9.95 -7.77
CA THR A 24 15.28 11.25 -8.42
C THR A 24 14.90 11.16 -9.91
N ASP A 25 14.50 12.29 -10.51
CA ASP A 25 14.18 12.35 -11.94
C ASP A 25 15.35 11.88 -12.82
N GLN A 26 16.58 12.19 -12.40
CA GLN A 26 17.78 11.71 -13.06
C GLN A 26 17.90 10.18 -13.00
N ALA A 27 17.61 9.56 -11.85
CA ALA A 27 17.62 8.12 -11.71
C ALA A 27 16.56 7.46 -12.62
N LEU A 28 15.36 8.04 -12.69
CA LEU A 28 14.28 7.57 -13.56
C LEU A 28 14.69 7.65 -15.04
N ALA A 29 15.25 8.79 -15.47
CA ALA A 29 15.71 8.97 -16.85
C ALA A 29 16.83 7.99 -17.24
N LEU A 30 17.76 7.71 -16.33
CA LEU A 30 18.84 6.75 -16.56
C LEU A 30 18.36 5.30 -16.58
N CYS A 31 17.36 4.94 -15.76
CA CYS A 31 16.77 3.62 -15.75
C CYS A 31 15.84 3.36 -16.95
N GLY A 32 15.11 4.39 -17.40
CA GLY A 32 14.13 4.32 -18.49
C GLY A 32 14.71 4.53 -19.89
N ARG A 33 16.03 4.52 -20.04
CA ARG A 33 16.69 4.73 -21.33
C ARG A 33 16.37 3.59 -22.32
N GLU A 34 16.17 3.95 -23.59
CA GLU A 34 15.99 2.97 -24.67
C GLU A 34 17.24 2.08 -24.79
N GLY A 35 17.04 0.76 -24.85
CA GLY A 35 18.13 -0.23 -24.78
C GLY A 35 18.47 -0.70 -23.36
N GLY A 36 17.77 -0.20 -22.33
CA GLY A 36 17.86 -0.65 -20.94
C GLY A 36 18.55 0.35 -20.01
N PRO A 37 18.64 0.01 -18.70
CA PRO A 37 19.20 0.91 -17.70
C PRO A 37 20.65 1.30 -17.97
N ALA A 38 20.98 2.58 -17.86
CA ALA A 38 22.34 3.10 -18.05
C ALA A 38 23.32 2.64 -16.96
N PHE A 39 22.82 2.15 -15.84
CA PHE A 39 23.59 1.58 -14.75
C PHE A 39 22.91 0.34 -14.16
N THR A 40 23.69 -0.48 -13.48
CA THR A 40 23.27 -1.70 -12.80
C THR A 40 23.83 -1.75 -11.39
N GLN A 41 23.24 -2.58 -10.54
CA GLN A 41 23.77 -2.83 -9.20
C GLN A 41 25.11 -3.58 -9.27
N SER A 42 26.05 -3.23 -8.41
CA SER A 42 27.28 -3.99 -8.24
C SER A 42 26.99 -5.37 -7.63
N LYS A 43 27.55 -6.44 -8.22
CA LYS A 43 27.46 -7.81 -7.68
C LYS A 43 28.01 -7.99 -6.26
N SER A 44 28.94 -7.13 -5.83
CA SER A 44 29.66 -7.26 -4.57
C SER A 44 29.22 -6.28 -3.47
N ASP A 45 28.46 -5.25 -3.84
CA ASP A 45 28.05 -4.19 -2.90
C ASP A 45 26.72 -3.59 -3.35
N CYS A 46 25.67 -3.80 -2.55
CA CYS A 46 24.33 -3.34 -2.89
C CYS A 46 24.18 -1.81 -2.88
N ARG A 47 25.14 -1.08 -2.30
CA ARG A 47 25.14 0.39 -2.20
C ARG A 47 25.77 1.08 -3.40
N VAL A 48 26.29 0.31 -4.35
CA VAL A 48 27.08 0.83 -5.47
C VAL A 48 26.40 0.53 -6.81
N ALA A 49 26.15 1.60 -7.57
CA ALA A 49 25.79 1.53 -8.98
C ALA A 49 27.04 1.45 -9.87
N LYS A 50 26.93 0.73 -10.98
CA LYS A 50 27.96 0.62 -12.02
C LYS A 50 27.36 0.90 -13.39
N VAL A 51 28.03 1.74 -14.16
CA VAL A 51 27.69 1.99 -15.56
C VAL A 51 28.33 0.96 -16.48
N ALA A 52 27.79 0.85 -17.70
CA ALA A 52 28.42 0.11 -18.79
C ALA A 52 29.82 0.67 -19.14
N LYS A 53 30.62 -0.12 -19.87
CA LYS A 53 32.03 0.19 -20.14
C LYS A 53 32.22 1.52 -20.89
N ASP A 54 31.29 1.87 -21.76
CA ASP A 54 31.24 3.05 -22.62
C ASP A 54 30.62 4.29 -21.93
N CYS A 55 30.10 4.16 -20.71
CA CYS A 55 29.48 5.24 -19.96
C CYS A 55 30.30 5.61 -18.70
N CYS A 56 30.11 6.81 -18.17
CA CYS A 56 30.67 7.26 -16.89
C CYS A 56 29.63 8.05 -16.10
N PHE A 57 29.71 7.98 -14.78
CA PHE A 57 29.08 8.96 -13.91
C PHE A 57 29.99 10.19 -13.83
N ILE A 58 29.39 11.37 -13.79
CA ILE A 58 30.10 12.60 -13.45
C ILE A 58 29.71 12.96 -12.01
N ILE A 59 30.65 12.79 -11.08
CA ILE A 59 30.46 13.06 -9.65
C ILE A 59 31.51 14.09 -9.27
N ASP A 60 31.09 15.23 -8.71
CA ASP A 60 31.98 16.34 -8.35
C ASP A 60 32.96 16.72 -9.48
N LYS A 61 32.45 16.77 -10.72
CA LYS A 61 33.19 17.07 -11.95
C LYS A 61 34.28 16.04 -12.31
N LYS A 62 34.22 14.83 -11.74
CA LYS A 62 35.13 13.71 -12.05
C LYS A 62 34.37 12.54 -12.66
N GLU A 63 34.98 11.91 -13.65
CA GLU A 63 34.46 10.68 -14.23
C GLU A 63 34.67 9.50 -13.29
N SER A 64 33.64 8.69 -13.10
CA SER A 64 33.71 7.45 -12.35
C SER A 64 32.89 6.34 -13.01
N LYS A 65 33.37 5.10 -12.93
CA LYS A 65 32.60 3.92 -13.35
C LYS A 65 31.65 3.42 -12.26
N LYS A 66 31.72 4.01 -11.07
CA LYS A 66 30.94 3.60 -9.89
C LYS A 66 30.42 4.82 -9.15
N SER A 67 29.22 4.72 -8.61
CA SER A 67 28.64 5.73 -7.71
C SER A 67 28.00 5.03 -6.52
N THR A 68 27.95 5.70 -5.38
CA THR A 68 26.98 5.31 -4.34
C THR A 68 25.56 5.54 -4.86
N MET A 69 24.57 4.88 -4.26
CA MET A 69 23.16 5.05 -4.61
C MET A 69 22.55 6.35 -4.07
N GLU A 70 23.21 7.03 -3.15
CA GLU A 70 22.72 8.24 -2.47
C GLU A 70 22.28 9.35 -3.44
N PRO A 71 22.99 9.66 -4.55
CA PRO A 71 22.53 10.69 -5.49
C PRO A 71 21.24 10.34 -6.26
N PHE A 72 20.84 9.06 -6.27
CA PHE A 72 19.68 8.57 -7.01
C PHE A 72 18.41 8.51 -6.17
N VAL A 73 18.51 8.75 -4.86
CA VAL A 73 17.39 8.67 -3.92
C VAL A 73 17.20 9.98 -3.18
N ALA A 74 15.96 10.43 -3.10
CA ALA A 74 15.54 11.57 -2.28
C ALA A 74 14.71 11.04 -1.11
N ARG A 75 15.03 11.50 0.11
CA ARG A 75 14.21 11.22 1.29
C ARG A 75 12.92 12.03 1.24
N VAL A 76 11.79 11.39 1.50
CA VAL A 76 10.48 12.04 1.59
C VAL A 76 10.31 12.54 3.03
N PHE A 77 10.41 13.86 3.23
CA PHE A 77 10.48 14.47 4.56
C PHE A 77 9.12 14.73 5.23
N ASP A 78 8.00 14.55 4.54
CA ASP A 78 6.69 14.95 5.08
C ASP A 78 5.84 13.76 5.57
N ILE A 79 6.27 13.16 6.69
CA ILE A 79 5.41 12.26 7.49
C ILE A 79 4.82 13.04 8.69
N ALA A 80 4.93 14.38 8.69
CA ALA A 80 4.57 15.20 9.84
C ALA A 80 3.06 15.19 10.17
N ARG A 81 2.22 14.80 9.20
CA ARG A 81 0.79 14.58 9.43
C ARG A 81 0.42 13.14 9.08
N PRO A 82 0.20 12.26 10.07
CA PRO A 82 -0.29 10.92 9.78
C PRO A 82 -1.65 11.03 9.08
N PHE A 83 -1.71 10.53 7.85
CA PHE A 83 -2.96 10.43 7.10
C PHE A 83 -3.97 9.61 7.91
N LYS A 84 -5.11 10.21 8.24
CA LYS A 84 -6.23 9.51 8.86
C LYS A 84 -7.09 8.94 7.74
N SER A 85 -6.95 7.64 7.50
CA SER A 85 -7.79 6.93 6.54
C SER A 85 -9.24 6.89 7.03
N PRO A 86 -10.23 7.11 6.14
CA PRO A 86 -11.63 6.81 6.43
C PRO A 86 -11.88 5.29 6.49
N LEU A 87 -10.96 4.47 5.97
CA LEU A 87 -11.02 3.02 6.02
C LEU A 87 -10.43 2.50 7.34
N GLN A 88 -11.11 1.53 7.92
CA GLN A 88 -10.62 0.73 9.02
C GLN A 88 -9.48 -0.18 8.55
N VAL A 89 -8.53 -0.42 9.45
CA VAL A 89 -7.39 -1.31 9.23
C VAL A 89 -7.48 -2.47 10.21
N GLY A 90 -7.37 -3.70 9.71
CA GLY A 90 -7.16 -4.89 10.53
C GLY A 90 -8.42 -5.61 11.02
N GLY A 91 -9.52 -5.55 10.27
CA GLY A 91 -10.74 -6.30 10.57
C GLY A 91 -10.88 -7.59 9.77
N PHE A 92 -10.88 -7.47 8.44
CA PHE A 92 -10.99 -8.60 7.52
C PHE A 92 -9.59 -9.16 7.17
N PRO A 93 -9.44 -10.48 6.90
CA PRO A 93 -8.19 -11.06 6.42
C PRO A 93 -7.54 -10.28 5.28
N ILE A 94 -6.22 -10.11 5.33
CA ILE A 94 -5.46 -9.35 4.34
C ILE A 94 -5.06 -10.28 3.18
N ALA A 95 -5.34 -9.84 1.95
CA ALA A 95 -4.98 -10.57 0.74
C ALA A 95 -3.48 -10.91 0.70
N ASN A 96 -3.15 -12.05 0.10
CA ASN A 96 -1.78 -12.56 -0.04
C ASN A 96 -1.05 -12.84 1.28
N ARG A 97 -1.78 -13.09 2.38
CA ARG A 97 -1.21 -13.63 3.62
C ARG A 97 -1.46 -15.13 3.71
N PRO A 98 -0.41 -15.98 3.68
CA PRO A 98 -0.59 -17.44 3.73
C PRO A 98 -1.32 -17.95 4.98
N THR A 99 -1.28 -17.19 6.07
CA THR A 99 -1.89 -17.54 7.36
C THR A 99 -3.36 -17.13 7.47
N GLU A 100 -3.89 -16.38 6.52
CA GLU A 100 -5.24 -15.81 6.59
C GLU A 100 -6.01 -16.14 5.29
N VAL A 101 -7.15 -16.81 5.40
CA VAL A 101 -7.92 -17.24 4.23
C VAL A 101 -9.07 -16.26 3.95
N GLN A 102 -9.10 -15.70 2.74
CA GLN A 102 -10.23 -14.93 2.22
C GLN A 102 -11.19 -15.85 1.46
N ASN A 103 -12.37 -16.11 2.02
CA ASN A 103 -13.47 -16.79 1.35
C ASN A 103 -14.81 -16.32 1.92
N VAL A 104 -15.91 -16.77 1.32
CA VAL A 104 -17.28 -16.40 1.73
C VAL A 104 -17.58 -16.81 3.18
N GLY A 105 -17.07 -17.95 3.64
CA GLY A 105 -17.20 -18.37 5.04
C GLY A 105 -16.52 -17.43 6.02
N THR A 106 -15.29 -17.00 5.71
CA THR A 106 -14.57 -16.01 6.53
C THR A 106 -15.26 -14.66 6.52
N MET A 107 -15.83 -14.24 5.38
CA MET A 107 -16.68 -13.04 5.29
C MET A 107 -17.91 -13.15 6.18
N GLY A 108 -18.64 -14.27 6.16
CA GLY A 108 -19.79 -14.48 7.03
C GLY A 108 -19.41 -14.44 8.52
N LEU A 109 -18.29 -15.04 8.91
CA LEU A 109 -17.79 -14.96 10.29
C LEU A 109 -17.44 -13.51 10.68
N TYR A 110 -16.75 -12.77 9.82
CA TYR A 110 -16.40 -11.37 10.03
C TYR A 110 -17.64 -10.50 10.25
N LEU A 111 -18.63 -10.62 9.36
CA LEU A 111 -19.89 -9.86 9.42
C LEU A 111 -20.68 -10.21 10.69
N ARG A 112 -20.81 -11.49 11.05
CA ARG A 112 -21.50 -11.93 12.28
C ARG A 112 -20.84 -11.36 13.53
N GLN A 113 -19.51 -11.41 13.62
CA GLN A 113 -18.78 -10.90 14.79
C GLN A 113 -18.97 -9.39 14.97
N ARG A 114 -18.93 -8.62 13.87
CA ARG A 114 -19.16 -7.16 13.90
C ARG A 114 -20.61 -6.84 14.28
N LYS A 115 -21.58 -7.56 13.72
CA LYS A 115 -23.00 -7.45 14.09
C LYS A 115 -23.23 -7.74 15.58
N GLN A 116 -22.61 -8.79 16.13
CA GLN A 116 -22.68 -9.12 17.57
C GLN A 116 -22.09 -8.04 18.47
N ARG A 117 -21.11 -7.27 17.98
CA ARG A 117 -20.53 -6.11 18.68
C ARG A 117 -21.36 -4.84 18.53
N GLY A 118 -22.48 -4.89 17.80
CA GLY A 118 -23.32 -3.72 17.52
C GLY A 118 -22.66 -2.71 16.58
N GLU A 119 -21.68 -3.14 15.78
CA GLU A 119 -20.99 -2.24 14.86
C GLU A 119 -21.88 -1.90 13.65
N PRO A 120 -22.02 -0.61 13.27
CA PRO A 120 -22.78 -0.20 12.10
C PRO A 120 -22.27 -0.86 10.81
N PHE A 121 -23.16 -1.10 9.85
CA PHE A 121 -22.77 -1.70 8.57
C PHE A 121 -21.77 -0.84 7.80
N LEU A 122 -21.98 0.48 7.75
CA LEU A 122 -21.02 1.43 7.17
C LEU A 122 -19.61 1.23 7.75
N GLN A 123 -19.50 1.11 9.06
CA GLN A 123 -18.23 0.87 9.74
C GLN A 123 -17.62 -0.49 9.37
N THR A 124 -18.46 -1.51 9.28
CA THR A 124 -18.07 -2.90 8.97
C THR A 124 -17.53 -3.04 7.55
N VAL A 125 -18.18 -2.39 6.57
CA VAL A 125 -17.82 -2.44 5.14
C VAL A 125 -16.72 -1.45 4.77
N SER A 126 -16.39 -0.50 5.65
CA SER A 126 -15.25 0.42 5.49
C SER A 126 -13.91 -0.27 5.76
N ASP A 127 -13.67 -1.47 5.22
CA ASP A 127 -12.41 -2.22 5.31
C ASP A 127 -11.90 -2.49 3.88
N LEU A 128 -10.68 -2.04 3.57
CA LEU A 128 -10.12 -2.15 2.22
C LEU A 128 -10.08 -3.59 1.71
N HIS A 129 -9.71 -4.54 2.56
CA HIS A 129 -9.56 -5.93 2.13
C HIS A 129 -10.91 -6.62 1.95
N LEU A 130 -11.92 -6.23 2.74
CA LEU A 130 -13.29 -6.65 2.46
C LEU A 130 -13.77 -6.07 1.12
N LEU A 131 -13.56 -4.78 0.86
CA LEU A 131 -13.97 -4.15 -0.40
C LEU A 131 -13.31 -4.79 -1.62
N LEU A 132 -12.01 -5.08 -1.55
CA LEU A 132 -11.30 -5.80 -2.60
C LEU A 132 -11.85 -7.21 -2.82
N PHE A 133 -12.20 -7.91 -1.73
CA PHE A 133 -12.80 -9.24 -1.79
C PHE A 133 -14.19 -9.20 -2.43
N LEU A 134 -15.04 -8.25 -2.03
CA LEU A 134 -16.38 -8.05 -2.60
C LEU A 134 -16.31 -7.78 -4.10
N GLY A 135 -15.48 -6.83 -4.54
CA GLY A 135 -15.37 -6.49 -5.95
C GLY A 135 -14.73 -7.58 -6.81
N SER A 136 -13.85 -8.40 -6.24
CA SER A 136 -13.22 -9.48 -7.01
C SER A 136 -14.08 -10.73 -7.15
N ASN A 137 -15.08 -10.93 -6.27
CA ASN A 137 -15.77 -12.21 -6.14
C ASN A 137 -17.30 -12.14 -6.16
N LEU A 138 -17.91 -11.02 -5.77
CA LEU A 138 -19.34 -10.95 -5.46
C LEU A 138 -20.09 -9.78 -6.12
N LEU A 139 -19.46 -8.61 -6.20
CA LEU A 139 -20.06 -7.38 -6.72
C LEU A 139 -19.46 -7.00 -8.06
N ASP A 140 -20.26 -6.37 -8.93
CA ASP A 140 -19.78 -5.89 -10.23
C ASP A 140 -18.85 -4.69 -10.06
N MET A 141 -17.65 -4.78 -10.64
CA MET A 141 -16.63 -3.73 -10.54
C MET A 141 -16.96 -2.46 -11.34
N ALA A 142 -17.81 -2.55 -12.35
CA ALA A 142 -18.22 -1.43 -13.19
C ALA A 142 -19.47 -0.72 -12.67
N VAL A 143 -20.35 -1.44 -11.97
CA VAL A 143 -21.66 -0.93 -11.53
C VAL A 143 -21.75 -0.79 -10.01
N ASP A 144 -21.58 -1.90 -9.27
CA ASP A 144 -21.86 -1.96 -7.84
C ASP A 144 -20.78 -1.29 -7.00
N MET A 145 -19.51 -1.62 -7.29
CA MET A 145 -18.37 -1.16 -6.50
C MET A 145 -18.18 0.36 -6.51
N PRO A 146 -18.32 1.09 -7.64
CA PRO A 146 -18.25 2.55 -7.62
C PRO A 146 -19.31 3.17 -6.72
N VAL A 147 -20.53 2.66 -6.74
CA VAL A 147 -21.64 3.15 -5.91
C VAL A 147 -21.36 2.87 -4.43
N LEU A 148 -21.03 1.63 -4.08
CA LEU A 148 -20.70 1.24 -2.71
C LEU A 148 -19.56 2.11 -2.13
N CYS A 149 -18.46 2.25 -2.87
CA CYS A 149 -17.31 3.04 -2.45
C CYS A 149 -17.64 4.54 -2.28
N SER A 150 -18.46 5.12 -3.18
CA SER A 150 -18.93 6.50 -3.05
C SER A 150 -19.76 6.69 -1.77
N LYS A 151 -20.70 5.78 -1.48
CA LYS A 151 -21.52 5.88 -0.25
C LYS A 151 -20.69 5.73 1.03
N ILE A 152 -19.68 4.87 1.01
CA ILE A 152 -18.72 4.72 2.11
C ILE A 152 -17.91 6.01 2.31
N ALA A 153 -17.36 6.56 1.23
CA ALA A 153 -16.56 7.79 1.26
C ALA A 153 -17.38 9.00 1.75
N GLU A 154 -18.66 9.06 1.38
CA GLU A 154 -19.60 10.11 1.78
C GLU A 154 -20.23 9.87 3.17
N GLY A 155 -20.01 8.72 3.80
CA GLY A 155 -20.59 8.39 5.10
C GLY A 155 -22.11 8.17 5.09
N LYS A 156 -22.69 7.80 3.94
CA LYS A 156 -24.14 7.69 3.74
C LYS A 156 -24.69 6.32 4.17
N ALA A 157 -24.70 6.06 5.47
CA ALA A 157 -25.11 4.77 6.02
C ALA A 157 -26.53 4.32 5.61
N ALA A 158 -27.49 5.25 5.54
CA ALA A 158 -28.87 4.94 5.17
C ALA A 158 -29.02 4.43 3.72
N GLU A 159 -28.09 4.79 2.83
CA GLU A 159 -28.11 4.38 1.42
C GLU A 159 -27.42 3.02 1.20
N LEU A 160 -26.95 2.36 2.26
CA LEU A 160 -26.26 1.07 2.19
C LEU A 160 -27.15 -0.14 2.47
N GLU A 161 -28.45 0.05 2.76
CA GLU A 161 -29.35 -1.04 3.14
C GLU A 161 -29.43 -2.15 2.07
N GLY A 162 -29.53 -1.77 0.79
CA GLY A 162 -29.55 -2.74 -0.31
C GLY A 162 -28.25 -3.55 -0.42
N PHE A 163 -27.09 -2.89 -0.25
CA PHE A 163 -25.80 -3.58 -0.21
C PHE A 163 -25.66 -4.48 1.00
N GLN A 164 -26.13 -4.02 2.16
CA GLN A 164 -26.12 -4.81 3.39
C GLN A 164 -26.90 -6.10 3.22
N MET A 165 -28.12 -6.02 2.70
CA MET A 165 -28.95 -7.20 2.44
C MET A 165 -28.27 -8.15 1.45
N MET A 166 -27.78 -7.64 0.32
CA MET A 166 -27.13 -8.46 -0.71
C MET A 166 -25.87 -9.17 -0.16
N ILE A 167 -25.01 -8.44 0.55
CA ILE A 167 -23.78 -8.98 1.13
C ILE A 167 -24.10 -10.02 2.21
N ASN A 168 -25.12 -9.79 3.03
CA ASN A 168 -25.57 -10.77 4.03
C ASN A 168 -26.12 -12.05 3.37
N CYS A 169 -26.84 -11.93 2.25
CA CYS A 169 -27.31 -13.08 1.48
C CYS A 169 -26.13 -13.91 0.95
N TYR A 170 -25.12 -13.26 0.35
CA TYR A 170 -23.90 -13.95 -0.07
C TYR A 170 -23.18 -14.63 1.10
N ALA A 171 -23.21 -14.00 2.27
CA ALA A 171 -22.58 -14.51 3.49
C ALA A 171 -23.38 -15.62 4.21
N GLY A 172 -24.65 -15.86 3.82
CA GLY A 172 -25.54 -16.80 4.50
C GLY A 172 -25.83 -16.40 5.95
N ILE A 173 -26.08 -15.11 6.20
CA ILE A 173 -26.30 -14.56 7.56
C ILE A 173 -27.62 -13.81 7.72
N ASP A 174 -28.40 -13.69 6.64
CA ASP A 174 -29.81 -13.29 6.63
C ASP A 174 -30.69 -14.50 6.33
#